data_AF-M9RTF2-F1
#
_entry.id   AF-M9RTF2-F1
#
_cell.length_a   1.000
_cell.length_b   1.000
_cell.length_c   1.000
_cell.angle_alpha   90.00
_cell.angle_beta   90.00
_cell.angle_gamma   90.00
#
_symmetry.space_group_name_H-M   'P 1'
#
loop_
_entity.id
_entity.type
_entity.pdbx_description
1 polymer ?
#
loop_
_entity_poly.entity_id
_entity_poly.type
_entity_poly.pdbx_seq_one_letter_code
_entity_poly.pdbx_strand_id
1 'polypeptide(L)'
;MQSPHHRRAFILMTIMMVLTFSRASVATYFPHLEMYGGVDANAWFAPWVSDTILGLLVPVMIYLLWRKTGTKVWAGLIVYNALGAFDYSHGLATQWHYPQMTEGSVSAVIYTAIGLGMIFNLTVALMMFRGDIMRHFLK
;
A
#
# COMPACT_ATOMS: atom_id res chain seq x y z
N MET A 1 -23.75 20.40 -2.65
CA MET A 1 -23.84 18.97 -3.05
C MET A 1 -22.54 18.57 -3.74
N GLN A 2 -21.88 17.50 -3.30
CA GLN A 2 -20.70 16.96 -3.98
C GLN A 2 -21.11 16.37 -5.34
N SER A 3 -20.33 16.58 -6.41
CA SER A 3 -20.67 16.03 -7.72
C SER A 3 -20.62 14.48 -7.68
N PRO A 4 -21.47 13.77 -8.45
CA PRO A 4 -21.48 12.31 -8.48
C PRO A 4 -20.11 11.70 -8.82
N HIS A 5 -19.32 12.38 -9.66
CA HIS A 5 -17.98 11.96 -10.08
C HIS A 5 -16.95 12.03 -8.94
N HIS A 6 -17.06 13.05 -8.08
CA HIS A 6 -16.19 13.22 -6.92
C HIS A 6 -16.37 12.07 -5.91
N ARG A 7 -17.63 11.71 -5.62
CA ARG A 7 -17.94 10.61 -4.69
C ARG A 7 -17.46 9.25 -5.21
N ARG A 8 -17.60 9.00 -6.52
CA ARG A 8 -17.11 7.76 -7.16
C ARG A 8 -15.59 7.64 -7.03
N ALA A 9 -14.84 8.73 -7.23
CA ALA A 9 -13.40 8.72 -7.10
C ALA A 9 -12.95 8.37 -5.67
N PHE A 10 -13.59 8.94 -4.64
CA PHE A 10 -13.30 8.62 -3.25
C PHE A 10 -13.59 7.16 -2.90
N ILE A 11 -14.70 6.60 -3.41
CA ILE A 11 -15.04 5.18 -3.24
C ILE A 11 -13.98 4.30 -3.87
N LEU A 12 -13.56 4.58 -5.11
CA LEU A 12 -12.53 3.80 -5.80
C LEU A 12 -11.19 3.85 -5.05
N MET A 13 -10.75 5.04 -4.61
CA MET A 13 -9.54 5.18 -3.80
C MET A 13 -9.64 4.39 -2.49
N THR A 14 -10.81 4.42 -1.84
CA THR A 14 -11.04 3.64 -0.62
C THR A 14 -10.94 2.15 -0.87
N ILE A 15 -11.56 1.63 -1.93
CA ILE A 15 -11.48 0.20 -2.28
C ILE A 15 -10.02 -0.21 -2.50
N MET A 16 -9.27 0.57 -3.30
CA MET A 16 -7.86 0.31 -3.55
C MET A 16 -7.03 0.33 -2.26
N MET A 17 -7.24 1.33 -1.39
CA MET A 17 -6.54 1.41 -0.10
C MET A 17 -6.91 0.24 0.82
N VAL A 18 -8.19 -0.16 0.89
CA VAL A 18 -8.63 -1.33 1.67
C VAL A 18 -7.98 -2.60 1.14
N LEU A 19 -7.86 -2.78 -0.17
CA LEU A 19 -7.18 -3.94 -0.74
C LEU A 19 -5.70 -3.99 -0.35
N THR A 20 -5.05 -2.84 -0.15
CA THR A 20 -3.67 -2.78 0.36
C THR A 20 -3.55 -3.05 1.85
N PHE A 21 -4.65 -3.10 2.63
CA PHE A 21 -4.61 -3.46 4.05
C PHE A 21 -4.08 -4.89 4.28
N SER A 22 -4.30 -5.79 3.31
CA SER A 22 -3.84 -7.17 3.36
C SER A 22 -2.34 -7.29 3.64
N ARG A 23 -1.52 -6.32 3.24
CA ARG A 23 -0.07 -6.29 3.51
C ARG A 23 0.27 -6.30 5.01
N ALA A 24 -0.66 -5.92 5.88
CA ALA A 24 -0.46 -6.04 7.33
C ALA A 24 -0.34 -7.51 7.79
N SER A 25 -0.87 -8.47 7.02
CA SER A 25 -0.79 -9.89 7.36
C SER A 25 0.64 -10.42 7.30
N VAL A 26 1.53 -9.77 6.56
CA VAL A 26 2.95 -10.15 6.45
C VAL A 26 3.65 -10.17 7.81
N ALA A 27 3.10 -9.49 8.83
CA ALA A 27 3.54 -9.63 10.21
C ALA A 27 3.55 -11.08 10.73
N THR A 28 2.69 -11.96 10.20
CA THR A 28 2.70 -13.37 10.58
C THR A 28 3.86 -14.15 9.95
N TYR A 29 4.58 -13.56 8.99
CA TYR A 29 5.68 -14.22 8.31
C TYR A 29 7.03 -14.02 8.99
N PHE A 30 7.16 -13.05 9.90
CA PHE A 30 8.42 -12.78 10.61
C PHE A 30 9.14 -14.03 11.16
N PRO A 31 8.46 -15.00 11.81
CA PRO A 31 9.14 -16.20 12.31
C PRO A 31 9.83 -17.05 11.22
N HIS A 32 9.48 -16.86 9.95
CA HIS A 32 10.08 -17.58 8.83
C HIS A 32 11.39 -16.95 8.32
N LEU A 33 11.86 -15.84 8.89
CA LEU A 33 13.16 -15.28 8.51
C LEU A 33 14.31 -16.15 9.03
N GLU A 34 15.38 -16.26 8.23
CA GLU A 34 16.62 -16.98 8.57
C GLU A 34 17.21 -16.57 9.93
N MET A 35 17.15 -15.29 10.31
CA MET A 35 17.64 -14.81 11.61
C MET A 35 16.87 -15.37 12.81
N TYR A 36 15.67 -15.89 12.58
CA TYR A 36 14.87 -16.61 13.58
C TYR A 36 14.85 -18.13 13.35
N GLY A 37 15.70 -18.63 12.44
CA GLY A 37 15.79 -20.05 12.08
C GLY A 37 14.79 -20.52 11.02
N GLY A 38 14.14 -19.58 10.32
CA GLY A 38 13.20 -19.88 9.24
C GLY A 38 13.84 -20.04 7.85
N VAL A 39 12.99 -20.17 6.82
CA VAL A 39 13.39 -20.51 5.44
C VAL A 39 13.51 -19.31 4.49
N ASP A 40 12.98 -18.15 4.86
CA ASP A 40 13.02 -16.94 4.03
C ASP A 40 14.25 -16.08 4.35
N ALA A 41 14.86 -15.56 3.29
CA ALA A 41 16.05 -14.72 3.42
C ALA A 41 15.81 -13.48 4.30
N ASN A 42 16.80 -13.13 5.12
CA ASN A 42 16.73 -11.91 5.96
C ASN A 42 16.53 -10.60 5.18
N ALA A 43 16.78 -10.60 3.86
CA ALA A 43 16.47 -9.49 2.97
C ALA A 43 14.98 -9.07 3.02
N TRP A 44 14.08 -10.00 3.37
CA TRP A 44 12.65 -9.72 3.53
C TRP A 44 12.28 -8.91 4.76
N PHE A 45 13.17 -8.80 5.75
CA PHE A 45 12.88 -8.12 7.00
C PHE A 45 12.41 -6.67 6.77
N ALA A 46 13.16 -5.90 5.97
CA ALA A 46 12.82 -4.50 5.73
C ALA A 46 11.47 -4.34 4.99
N PRO A 47 11.24 -4.98 3.82
CA PRO A 47 9.93 -4.96 3.16
C PRO A 47 8.77 -5.38 4.07
N TRP A 48 8.94 -6.41 4.90
CA TRP A 48 7.88 -6.91 5.77
C TRP A 48 7.55 -5.96 6.92
N VAL A 49 8.55 -5.27 7.47
CA VAL A 49 8.34 -4.22 8.49
C VAL A 49 7.57 -3.06 7.89
N SER A 50 8.00 -2.54 6.74
CA SER A 50 7.31 -1.44 6.07
C SER A 50 5.92 -1.83 5.58
N ASP A 51 5.73 -3.05 5.06
CA ASP A 51 4.42 -3.62 4.74
C ASP A 51 3.51 -3.56 5.95
N THR A 52 3.96 -4.09 7.09
CA THR A 52 3.17 -4.12 8.32
C THR A 52 2.77 -2.72 8.76
N ILE A 53 3.72 -1.78 8.80
CA ILE A 53 3.47 -0.39 9.21
C ILE A 53 2.47 0.28 8.26
N LEU A 54 2.70 0.20 6.95
CA LEU A 54 1.85 0.84 5.96
C LEU A 54 0.46 0.21 5.94
N GLY A 55 0.36 -1.11 6.03
CA GLY A 55 -0.91 -1.82 6.13
C GLY A 55 -1.72 -1.36 7.33
N LEU A 56 -1.11 -1.27 8.53
CA LEU A 56 -1.79 -0.80 9.74
C LEU A 56 -2.21 0.67 9.68
N LEU A 57 -1.57 1.50 8.85
CA LEU A 57 -1.94 2.90 8.64
C LEU A 57 -3.13 3.08 7.69
N VAL A 58 -3.51 2.08 6.89
CA VAL A 58 -4.63 2.18 5.93
C VAL A 58 -5.92 2.76 6.55
N PRO A 59 -6.42 2.29 7.72
CA PRO A 59 -7.64 2.84 8.30
C PRO A 59 -7.54 4.32 8.63
N VAL A 60 -6.37 4.78 9.10
CA VAL A 60 -6.10 6.19 9.38
C VAL A 60 -6.12 7.00 8.07
N MET A 61 -5.48 6.50 7.03
CA MET A 61 -5.43 7.18 5.73
C MET A 61 -6.81 7.26 5.07
N ILE A 62 -7.64 6.22 5.20
CA ILE A 62 -9.04 6.25 4.74
C ILE A 62 -9.85 7.27 5.56
N TYR A 63 -9.67 7.32 6.87
CA TYR A 63 -10.31 8.35 7.70
C TYR A 63 -9.93 9.76 7.24
N LEU A 64 -8.63 10.01 7.00
CA LEU A 64 -8.14 11.29 6.50
C LEU A 64 -8.73 11.63 5.13
N LEU A 65 -8.78 10.66 4.21
CA LEU A 65 -9.38 10.81 2.88
C LEU A 65 -10.82 11.31 2.97
N TRP A 66 -11.65 10.75 3.85
CA TRP A 66 -13.08 11.08 3.90
C TRP A 66 -13.45 12.25 4.81
N ARG A 67 -12.68 12.49 5.88
CA ARG A 67 -13.11 13.33 7.01
C ARG A 67 -12.30 14.60 7.16
N LYS A 68 -11.18 14.75 6.45
CA LYS A 68 -10.27 15.88 6.61
C LYS A 68 -9.98 16.56 5.27
N THR A 69 -9.74 17.86 5.33
CA THR A 69 -9.35 18.71 4.20
C THR A 69 -8.05 19.46 4.55
N GLY A 70 -7.48 20.16 3.57
CA GLY A 70 -6.27 20.96 3.74
C GLY A 70 -5.05 20.39 3.00
N THR A 71 -4.13 21.27 2.63
CA THR A 71 -2.92 20.96 1.86
C THR A 71 -2.04 19.89 2.53
N LYS A 72 -1.94 19.90 3.86
CA LYS A 72 -1.16 18.91 4.61
C LYS A 72 -1.74 17.49 4.50
N VAL A 73 -3.07 17.37 4.55
CA VAL A 73 -3.76 16.08 4.43
C VAL A 73 -3.60 15.54 3.01
N TRP A 74 -3.78 16.39 2.01
CA TRP A 74 -3.56 16.05 0.60
C TRP A 74 -2.14 15.57 0.33
N ALA A 75 -1.14 16.34 0.76
CA ALA A 75 0.26 15.95 0.64
C ALA A 75 0.56 14.65 1.39
N GLY A 76 0.02 14.48 2.60
CA GLY A 76 0.17 13.25 3.38
C GLY A 76 -0.38 12.02 2.66
N LEU A 77 -1.56 12.12 2.04
CA LEU A 77 -2.15 11.03 1.25
C LEU A 77 -1.32 10.71 0.00
N ILE A 78 -0.74 11.71 -0.66
CA ILE A 78 0.17 11.49 -1.79
C ILE A 78 1.42 10.76 -1.32
N VAL A 79 2.09 11.28 -0.28
CA VAL A 79 3.32 10.70 0.26
C VAL A 79 3.08 9.27 0.74
N TYR A 80 1.99 9.01 1.47
CA TYR A 80 1.65 7.67 1.94
C TYR A 80 1.52 6.68 0.78
N ASN A 81 0.74 7.02 -0.25
CA ASN A 81 0.56 6.12 -1.39
C ASN A 81 1.82 6.00 -2.25
N ALA A 82 2.60 7.07 -2.42
CA ALA A 82 3.88 7.02 -3.13
C ALA A 82 4.89 6.11 -2.40
N LEU A 83 4.99 6.22 -1.07
CA LEU A 83 5.80 5.33 -0.25
C LEU A 83 5.29 3.90 -0.32
N GLY A 84 3.97 3.69 -0.32
CA GLY A 84 3.38 2.37 -0.52
C GLY A 84 3.78 1.72 -1.84
N ALA A 85 3.76 2.47 -2.94
CA ALA A 85 4.22 1.98 -4.24
C ALA A 85 5.72 1.67 -4.26
N PHE A 86 6.55 2.55 -3.67
CA PHE A 86 7.98 2.34 -3.53
C PHE A 86 8.28 1.06 -2.72
N ASP A 87 7.55 0.84 -1.64
CA ASP A 87 7.72 -0.33 -0.79
C ASP A 87 7.35 -1.63 -1.50
N TYR A 88 6.26 -1.65 -2.28
CA TYR A 88 5.96 -2.79 -3.15
C TYR A 88 7.05 -3.01 -4.20
N SER A 89 7.65 -1.95 -4.77
CA SER A 89 8.78 -2.10 -5.70
C SER A 89 10.01 -2.71 -5.03
N HIS A 90 10.26 -2.38 -3.76
CA HIS A 90 11.30 -2.99 -2.95
C HIS A 90 11.00 -4.47 -2.68
N GLY A 91 9.73 -4.82 -2.41
CA GLY A 91 9.27 -6.20 -2.33
C GLY A 91 9.47 -6.98 -3.63
N LEU A 92 9.21 -6.38 -4.81
CA LEU A 92 9.47 -7.00 -6.11
C LEU A 92 10.96 -7.28 -6.32
N ALA A 93 11.81 -6.29 -6.00
CA ALA A 93 13.26 -6.46 -6.09
C ALA A 93 13.75 -7.56 -5.15
N THR A 94 13.19 -7.62 -3.94
CA THR A 94 13.52 -8.65 -2.96
C THR A 94 13.09 -10.03 -3.45
N GLN A 95 11.87 -10.19 -3.99
CA GLN A 95 11.40 -11.45 -4.58
C GLN A 95 12.21 -11.89 -5.78
N TRP A 96 12.75 -10.96 -6.57
CA TRP A 96 13.61 -11.27 -7.70
C TRP A 96 14.95 -11.88 -7.29
N HIS A 97 15.57 -11.34 -6.24
CA HIS A 97 16.88 -11.79 -5.76
C HIS A 97 16.80 -12.92 -4.73
N TYR A 98 15.76 -12.90 -3.90
CA TYR A 98 15.54 -13.78 -2.76
C TYR A 98 14.07 -14.24 -2.74
N PRO A 99 13.65 -15.13 -3.64
CA PRO A 99 12.27 -15.60 -3.68
C PRO A 99 11.83 -16.19 -2.33
N GLN A 100 10.67 -15.77 -1.81
CA GLN A 100 10.11 -16.39 -0.61
C GLN A 100 9.85 -17.88 -0.86
N MET A 101 10.16 -18.69 0.14
CA MET A 101 9.95 -20.13 0.14
C MET A 101 8.79 -20.54 1.05
N THR A 102 8.37 -19.65 1.94
CA THR A 102 7.25 -19.90 2.84
C THR A 102 5.92 -19.97 2.10
N GLU A 103 5.06 -20.89 2.56
CA GLU A 103 3.68 -21.16 2.10
C GLU A 103 3.47 -22.05 0.87
N GLY A 104 4.50 -22.62 0.23
CA GLY A 104 4.28 -23.36 -1.03
C GLY A 104 3.55 -22.52 -2.09
N SER A 105 3.58 -21.20 -1.91
CA SER A 105 2.90 -20.21 -2.71
C SER A 105 3.67 -20.10 -4.02
N VAL A 106 2.96 -20.29 -5.12
CA VAL A 106 3.57 -20.20 -6.45
C VAL A 106 4.14 -18.79 -6.57
N SER A 107 5.43 -18.64 -6.92
CA SER A 107 6.12 -17.34 -7.05
C SER A 107 5.29 -16.30 -7.83
N ALA A 108 4.51 -16.76 -8.82
CA ALA A 108 3.56 -15.94 -9.57
C ALA A 108 2.50 -15.23 -8.69
N VAL A 109 1.98 -15.88 -7.65
CA VAL A 109 1.02 -15.31 -6.68
C VAL A 109 1.67 -14.16 -5.91
N ILE A 110 2.90 -14.34 -5.44
CA ILE A 110 3.64 -13.31 -4.71
C ILE A 110 3.88 -12.09 -5.62
N TYR A 111 4.41 -12.31 -6.82
CA TYR A 111 4.60 -11.23 -7.80
C TYR A 111 3.29 -10.51 -8.13
N THR A 112 2.19 -11.25 -8.28
CA THR A 112 0.87 -10.68 -8.58
C THR A 112 0.37 -9.83 -7.42
N ALA A 113 0.46 -10.32 -6.18
CA ALA A 113 0.02 -9.60 -4.99
C ALA A 113 0.80 -8.29 -4.81
N ILE A 114 2.14 -8.36 -4.88
CA ILE A 114 3.01 -7.19 -4.77
C ILE A 114 2.76 -6.21 -5.94
N GLY A 115 2.66 -6.71 -7.17
CA GLY A 115 2.41 -5.90 -8.36
C GLY A 115 1.06 -5.18 -8.33
N LEU A 116 -0.01 -5.85 -7.91
CA LEU A 116 -1.34 -5.23 -7.74
C LEU A 116 -1.31 -4.16 -6.64
N GLY A 117 -0.66 -4.45 -5.51
CA GLY A 117 -0.49 -3.48 -4.43
C GLY A 117 0.22 -2.21 -4.87
N MET A 118 1.27 -2.35 -5.69
CA MET A 118 1.99 -1.24 -6.31
C MET A 118 1.06 -0.42 -7.21
N ILE A 119 0.31 -1.07 -8.10
CA ILE A 119 -0.62 -0.41 -9.03
C ILE A 119 -1.70 0.35 -8.27
N PHE A 120 -2.28 -0.23 -7.21
CA PHE A 120 -3.29 0.43 -6.39
C PHE A 120 -2.74 1.70 -5.74
N ASN A 121 -1.57 1.63 -5.12
CA ASN A 121 -0.93 2.80 -4.51
C ASN A 121 -0.61 3.89 -5.53
N LEU A 122 -0.02 3.54 -6.69
CA LEU A 122 0.25 4.49 -7.76
C LEU A 122 -1.04 5.15 -8.28
N THR A 123 -2.09 4.35 -8.47
CA THR A 123 -3.38 4.86 -8.96
C THR A 123 -3.98 5.86 -7.98
N VAL A 124 -3.99 5.54 -6.68
CA VAL A 124 -4.49 6.46 -5.66
C VAL A 124 -3.64 7.73 -5.63
N ALA A 125 -2.31 7.62 -5.64
CA ALA A 125 -1.41 8.78 -5.67
C ALA A 125 -1.69 9.70 -6.88
N LEU A 126 -1.87 9.12 -8.07
CA LEU A 126 -2.19 9.88 -9.30
C LEU A 126 -3.60 10.49 -9.24
N MET A 127 -4.58 9.79 -8.66
CA MET A 127 -5.94 10.31 -8.50
C MET A 127 -5.99 11.56 -7.60
N MET A 128 -5.06 11.72 -6.66
CA MET A 128 -4.97 12.93 -5.81
C MET A 128 -4.74 14.22 -6.61
N PHE A 129 -4.22 14.12 -7.84
CA PHE A 129 -3.98 15.26 -8.74
C PHE A 129 -5.16 15.58 -9.65
N ARG A 130 -6.26 14.81 -9.58
CA ARG A 130 -7.47 15.18 -10.32
C ARG A 130 -8.06 16.48 -9.77
N GLY A 131 -8.47 17.39 -10.66
CA GLY A 131 -8.96 18.70 -10.27
C GLY A 131 -10.17 18.70 -9.32
N ASP A 132 -11.05 17.69 -9.40
CA ASP A 132 -12.16 17.52 -8.45
C ASP A 132 -11.72 17.08 -7.05
N ILE A 133 -10.61 16.35 -6.93
CA ILE A 133 -10.01 15.93 -5.67
C ILE A 133 -9.19 17.07 -5.08
N MET A 134 -8.35 17.72 -5.89
CA MET A 134 -7.57 18.89 -5.45
C MET A 134 -8.48 20.00 -4.92
N ARG A 135 -9.60 20.30 -5.59
CA ARG A 135 -10.59 21.28 -5.10
C ARG A 135 -11.25 20.88 -3.78
N HIS A 136 -11.24 19.61 -3.39
CA HIS A 136 -11.76 19.21 -2.08
C HIS A 136 -10.76 19.55 -0.97
N PHE A 137 -9.47 19.33 -1.22
CA PHE A 137 -8.44 19.50 -0.20
C PHE A 137 -7.80 20.90 -0.16
N LEU A 138 -7.72 21.61 -1.29
CA LEU A 138 -7.00 22.89 -1.43
C LEU A 138 -7.92 24.11 -1.37
N LYS A 139 -9.14 23.94 -0.87
CA LYS A 139 -10.00 25.07 -0.48
C LYS A 139 -9.57 25.61 0.87
#